data_AF-A0A2N0S1T4-F1
#
_entry.id   AF-A0A2N0S1T4-F1
#
_cell.length_a   1.000
_cell.length_b   1.000
_cell.length_c   1.000
_cell.angle_alpha   90.00
_cell.angle_beta   90.00
_cell.angle_gamma   90.00
#
_symmetry.space_group_name_H-M   'P 1'
#
loop_
_entity.id
_entity.type
_entity.pdbx_description
1 polymer ?
#
loop_
_entity_poly.entity_id
_entity_poly.type
_entity_poly.pdbx_seq_one_letter_code
_entity_poly.pdbx_strand_id
1 'polypeptide(L)'
;MENMEWIIELMFDDIKLMFNPVIERIISLIHKQLDKSHENGYDICAMMFLVGGFSESKYLQARIKKGFGDKVPNISVPIQPVTAVVRGGTDVAKKWGQGDPIKRKRSDGRVLKFSRLAKRGDQVAVNEKIVKTYYPLNIV
;
A
#
# COMPACT_ATOMS: atom_id res chain seq x y z
N MET A 1 -2.49 5.50 52.33
CA MET A 1 -1.38 5.22 51.39
C MET A 1 -2.01 5.20 50.02
N GLU A 2 -1.96 6.33 49.32
CA GLU A 2 -2.64 6.50 48.04
C GLU A 2 -1.90 5.74 46.94
N ASN A 3 -2.66 4.96 46.17
CA ASN A 3 -2.20 4.22 45.01
C ASN A 3 -1.63 5.21 43.99
N MET A 4 -0.30 5.34 43.93
CA MET A 4 0.35 5.96 42.79
C MET A 4 0.16 5.03 41.58
N GLU A 5 -0.91 5.27 40.82
CA GLU A 5 -1.05 4.76 39.46
C GLU A 5 0.23 5.09 38.69
N TRP A 6 0.88 4.07 38.12
CA TRP A 6 2.11 4.25 37.36
C TRP A 6 1.78 4.96 36.04
N ILE A 7 1.77 6.29 36.07
CA ILE A 7 1.62 7.13 34.88
C ILE A 7 3.00 7.21 34.20
N ILE A 8 3.09 6.64 33.00
CA ILE A 8 4.27 6.78 32.14
C ILE A 8 3.90 7.75 31.01
N GLU A 9 4.58 8.88 30.97
CA GLU A 9 4.48 9.83 29.86
C GLU A 9 5.49 9.43 28.77
N LEU A 10 5.00 9.23 27.55
CA LEU A 10 5.82 8.90 26.39
C LEU A 10 5.81 10.07 25.42
N MET A 11 6.98 10.66 25.20
CA MET A 11 7.17 11.75 24.26
C MET A 11 7.49 11.20 22.87
N PHE A 12 7.43 12.08 21.87
CA PHE A 12 7.76 11.70 20.49
C PHE A 12 9.15 11.08 20.37
N ASP A 13 10.16 11.63 21.06
CA ASP A 13 11.52 11.11 20.99
C ASP A 13 11.65 9.73 21.66
N ASP A 14 10.87 9.43 22.71
CA ASP A 14 10.83 8.11 23.32
C ASP A 14 10.30 7.07 22.33
N ILE A 15 9.14 7.34 21.73
CA ILE A 15 8.54 6.47 20.71
C ILE A 15 9.48 6.32 19.51
N LYS A 16 10.09 7.41 19.07
CA LYS A 16 11.07 7.40 17.98
C LYS A 16 12.25 6.49 18.30
N LEU A 17 12.83 6.59 19.49
CA LEU A 17 13.94 5.73 19.93
C LEU A 17 13.52 4.26 19.97
N MET A 18 12.30 3.95 20.44
CA MET A 18 11.75 2.59 20.44
C MET A 18 11.62 2.01 19.01
N PHE A 19 11.21 2.82 18.03
CA PHE A 19 10.99 2.38 16.66
C PHE A 19 12.21 2.49 15.74
N ASN A 20 13.28 3.19 16.15
CA ASN A 20 14.51 3.31 15.35
C ASN A 20 15.06 1.96 14.88
N PRO A 21 15.22 0.92 15.71
CA PRO A 21 15.75 -0.37 15.27
C PRO A 21 14.90 -1.02 14.16
N VAL A 22 13.57 -0.87 14.25
CA VAL A 22 12.63 -1.39 13.25
C VAL A 22 12.77 -0.61 11.94
N ILE A 23 12.90 0.71 12.02
CA ILE A 23 13.05 1.58 10.84
C ILE A 23 14.39 1.36 10.14
N GLU A 24 15.49 1.23 10.87
CA GLU A 24 16.80 0.92 10.27
C GLU A 24 16.76 -0.43 9.54
N ARG A 25 16.07 -1.43 10.11
CA ARG A 25 15.87 -2.70 9.44
C ARG A 25 15.07 -2.56 8.15
N ILE A 26 14.00 -1.76 8.14
CA ILE A 26 13.21 -1.49 6.93
C ILE A 26 14.09 -0.81 5.86
N ILE A 27 14.86 0.20 6.24
CA ILE A 27 15.77 0.91 5.31
C ILE A 27 16.81 -0.06 4.73
N SER A 28 17.43 -0.90 5.57
CA SER A 28 18.39 -1.92 5.12
C SER A 28 17.75 -2.90 4.12
N LEU A 29 16.51 -3.33 4.37
CA LEU A 29 15.79 -4.21 3.45
C LEU A 29 15.48 -3.51 2.12
N ILE A 30 15.06 -2.25 2.13
CA ILE A 30 14.81 -1.48 0.90
C ILE A 30 16.10 -1.35 0.09
N HIS A 31 17.23 -1.02 0.71
CA HIS A 31 18.53 -0.97 0.03
C HIS A 31 18.84 -2.28 -0.68
N LYS A 32 18.79 -3.41 0.05
CA LYS A 32 19.06 -4.73 -0.52
C LYS A 32 18.18 -5.06 -1.72
N GLN A 33 16.91 -4.65 -1.69
CA GLN A 33 15.98 -4.91 -2.79
C GLN A 33 16.26 -4.04 -4.01
N LEU A 34 16.67 -2.79 -3.82
CA LEU A 34 17.08 -1.91 -4.91
C LEU A 34 18.40 -2.38 -5.54
N ASP A 35 19.38 -2.74 -4.71
CA ASP A 35 20.68 -3.24 -5.16
C ASP A 35 20.49 -4.55 -5.97
N LYS A 36 19.70 -5.49 -5.44
CA LYS A 36 19.34 -6.72 -6.15
C LYS A 36 18.58 -6.46 -7.46
N SER A 37 17.76 -5.42 -7.52
CA SER A 37 17.06 -5.04 -8.76
C SER A 37 18.06 -4.59 -9.83
N HIS A 38 19.05 -3.79 -9.43
CA HIS A 38 20.11 -3.33 -10.32
C HIS A 38 21.02 -4.49 -10.79
N GLU A 39 21.39 -5.41 -9.89
CA GLU A 39 22.11 -6.64 -10.24
C GLU A 39 21.37 -7.49 -11.30
N ASN A 40 20.03 -7.43 -11.31
CA ASN A 40 19.19 -8.12 -12.30
C ASN A 40 18.95 -7.31 -13.59
N GLY A 41 19.64 -6.19 -13.79
CA GLY A 41 19.56 -5.37 -15.01
C GLY A 41 18.44 -4.32 -15.02
N TYR A 42 17.86 -3.98 -13.88
CA TYR A 42 16.89 -2.88 -13.76
C TYR A 42 17.52 -1.65 -13.11
N ASP A 43 17.75 -0.61 -13.89
CA ASP A 43 18.51 0.56 -13.43
C ASP A 43 17.71 1.56 -12.58
N ILE A 44 16.39 1.59 -12.73
CA ILE A 44 15.57 2.66 -12.12
C ILE A 44 14.29 2.08 -11.49
N CYS A 45 14.14 2.32 -10.18
CA CYS A 45 12.84 2.21 -9.53
C CYS A 45 12.09 3.53 -9.73
N ALA A 46 11.17 3.56 -10.71
CA ALA A 46 10.43 4.77 -11.05
C ALA A 46 9.47 5.24 -9.94
N MET A 47 8.98 4.30 -9.11
CA MET A 47 7.99 4.59 -8.08
C MET A 47 8.02 3.57 -6.94
N MET A 48 7.85 4.07 -5.71
CA MET A 48 7.66 3.28 -4.51
C MET A 48 6.35 3.67 -3.82
N PHE A 49 5.52 2.66 -3.53
CA PHE A 49 4.32 2.82 -2.73
C PHE A 49 4.57 2.27 -1.32
N LEU A 50 4.28 3.09 -0.30
CA LEU A 50 4.27 2.64 1.08
C LEU A 50 2.84 2.24 1.44
N VAL A 51 2.65 0.95 1.74
CA VAL A 51 1.33 0.34 2.03
C VAL A 51 1.31 -0.30 3.43
N GLY A 52 0.11 -0.59 3.95
CA GLY A 52 -0.10 -1.09 5.31
C GLY A 52 -0.15 0.02 6.36
N GLY A 53 -0.63 -0.29 7.57
CA GLY A 53 -0.87 0.74 8.61
C GLY A 53 0.38 1.49 9.04
N PHE A 54 1.53 0.81 9.12
CA PHE A 54 2.77 1.48 9.53
C PHE A 54 3.26 2.52 8.51
N SER A 55 2.85 2.41 7.24
CA SER A 55 3.17 3.42 6.22
C SER A 55 2.57 4.80 6.51
N GLU A 56 1.58 4.90 7.39
CA GLU A 56 0.98 6.18 7.81
C GLU A 56 1.90 6.98 8.75
N SER A 57 2.92 6.33 9.35
CA SER A 57 3.91 6.98 10.19
C SER A 57 4.68 8.04 9.42
N LYS A 58 4.51 9.31 9.81
CA LYS A 58 5.26 10.45 9.23
C LYS A 58 6.76 10.31 9.45
N TYR A 59 7.15 9.72 10.59
CA TYR A 59 8.54 9.43 10.87
C TYR A 59 9.12 8.43 9.87
N LEU A 60 8.44 7.29 9.64
CA LEU A 60 8.86 6.31 8.62
C LEU A 60 8.92 6.94 7.22
N GLN A 61 7.89 7.69 6.82
CA GLN A 61 7.85 8.36 5.52
C GLN A 61 9.04 9.30 5.33
N ALA A 62 9.38 10.11 6.34
CA ALA A 62 10.50 11.03 6.29
C ALA A 62 11.85 10.29 6.19
N ARG A 63 12.02 9.21 6.95
CA ARG A 63 13.24 8.38 6.94
C ARG A 63 13.45 7.70 5.58
N ILE A 64 12.40 7.14 4.99
CA ILE A 64 12.46 6.54 3.64
C ILE A 64 12.74 7.61 2.59
N LYS A 65 12.03 8.75 2.61
CA LYS A 65 12.29 9.84 1.65
C LYS A 65 13.72 10.37 1.73
N LYS A 66 14.26 10.51 2.93
CA LYS A 66 15.67 10.90 3.14
C LYS A 66 16.65 9.86 2.58
N GLY A 67 16.37 8.57 2.78
CA GLY A 67 17.28 7.51 2.34
C GLY A 67 17.24 7.20 0.85
N PHE A 68 16.10 7.46 0.19
CA PHE A 68 15.83 6.96 -1.16
C PHE A 68 15.29 8.01 -2.14
N GLY A 69 15.04 9.24 -1.73
CA GLY A 69 14.47 10.28 -2.59
C GLY A 69 15.30 10.57 -3.84
N ASP A 70 16.62 10.44 -3.75
CA ASP A 70 17.54 10.65 -4.88
C ASP A 70 17.56 9.46 -5.85
N LYS A 71 17.16 8.27 -5.38
CA LYS A 71 17.14 7.02 -6.17
C LYS A 71 15.76 6.70 -6.74
N VAL A 72 14.71 7.13 -6.05
CA VAL A 72 13.32 6.82 -6.36
C VAL A 72 12.55 8.14 -6.41
N PRO A 73 12.27 8.68 -7.62
CA PRO A 73 11.73 10.02 -7.77
C PRO A 73 10.31 10.15 -7.18
N ASN A 74 9.56 9.06 -7.13
CA ASN A 74 8.17 9.04 -6.66
C ASN A 74 7.98 8.09 -5.48
N ILE A 75 8.06 8.60 -4.26
CA ILE A 75 7.72 7.84 -3.04
C ILE A 75 6.40 8.35 -2.49
N SER A 76 5.37 7.51 -2.49
CA SER A 76 4.00 7.92 -2.15
C SER A 76 3.32 6.93 -1.21
N VAL A 77 2.38 7.46 -0.43
CA VAL A 77 1.46 6.67 0.38
C VAL A 77 0.09 6.76 -0.29
N PRO A 78 -0.54 5.63 -0.68
CA PRO A 78 -1.90 5.65 -1.21
C PRO A 78 -2.87 6.28 -0.21
N ILE A 79 -4.01 6.79 -0.69
CA ILE A 79 -5.05 7.44 0.15
C ILE A 79 -5.54 6.50 1.26
N GLN A 80 -5.56 5.19 1.02
CA GLN A 80 -5.99 4.18 1.99
C GLN A 80 -4.96 3.05 2.08
N PRO A 81 -3.80 3.28 2.70
CA PRO A 81 -2.66 2.36 2.61
C PRO A 81 -2.94 1.00 3.24
N VAL A 82 -3.74 0.94 4.31
CA VAL A 82 -4.15 -0.31 4.97
C VAL A 82 -4.95 -1.22 4.04
N THR A 83 -5.80 -0.64 3.19
CA THR A 83 -6.66 -1.39 2.25
C THR A 83 -6.10 -1.47 0.84
N ALA A 84 -4.93 -0.88 0.58
CA ALA A 84 -4.38 -0.71 -0.77
C ALA A 84 -4.21 -2.04 -1.50
N VAL A 85 -3.76 -3.09 -0.81
CA VAL A 85 -3.57 -4.42 -1.40
C VAL A 85 -4.91 -5.05 -1.81
N VAL A 86 -5.90 -5.06 -0.90
CA VAL A 86 -7.22 -5.64 -1.16
C VAL A 86 -7.94 -4.87 -2.27
N ARG A 87 -7.87 -3.53 -2.25
CA ARG A 87 -8.43 -2.68 -3.31
C ARG A 87 -7.76 -2.96 -4.65
N GLY A 88 -6.42 -3.01 -4.69
CA GLY A 88 -5.68 -3.32 -5.91
C GLY A 88 -6.02 -4.70 -6.50
N GLY A 89 -6.30 -5.69 -5.64
CA GLY A 89 -6.68 -7.04 -6.08
C GLY A 89 -8.15 -7.22 -6.45
N THR A 90 -9.04 -6.33 -6.01
CA THR A 90 -10.50 -6.53 -6.15
C THR A 90 -11.22 -5.43 -6.92
N ASP A 91 -10.71 -4.21 -6.95
CA ASP A 91 -11.32 -3.11 -7.69
C ASP A 91 -10.93 -3.19 -9.17
N VAL A 92 -11.94 -3.10 -10.04
CA VAL A 92 -11.76 -3.02 -11.49
C VAL A 92 -12.28 -1.71 -12.01
N ALA A 93 -11.54 -1.10 -12.94
CA ALA A 93 -11.99 0.08 -13.65
C ALA A 93 -12.85 -0.34 -14.86
N LYS A 94 -14.09 0.13 -14.92
CA LYS A 94 -14.96 -0.04 -16.09
C LYS A 94 -15.46 1.31 -16.58
N LYS A 95 -15.80 1.43 -17.87
CA LYS A 95 -16.51 2.62 -18.38
C LYS A 95 -17.78 2.84 -17.55
N TRP A 96 -18.04 4.08 -17.19
CA TRP A 96 -19.30 4.46 -16.54
C TRP A 96 -20.48 4.09 -17.44
N GLY A 97 -21.54 3.53 -16.87
CA GLY A 97 -22.77 3.18 -17.58
C GLY A 97 -24.02 3.54 -16.80
N GLN A 98 -25.18 3.43 -17.45
CA GLN A 98 -26.49 3.72 -16.85
C GLN A 98 -26.70 2.84 -15.59
N GLY A 99 -26.96 3.49 -14.45
CA GLY A 99 -27.07 2.85 -13.14
C GLY A 99 -25.84 3.00 -12.23
N ASP A 100 -24.68 3.42 -12.75
CA ASP A 100 -23.54 3.78 -11.90
C ASP A 100 -23.75 5.18 -11.27
N PRO A 101 -23.47 5.39 -9.98
CA PRO A 101 -23.58 6.71 -9.36
C PRO A 101 -22.67 7.74 -10.03
N ILE A 102 -23.23 8.86 -10.51
CA ILE A 102 -22.45 9.89 -11.22
C ILE A 102 -21.28 10.44 -10.39
N LYS A 103 -21.46 10.55 -9.07
CA LYS A 103 -20.40 10.95 -8.12
C LYS A 103 -19.20 10.00 -8.05
N ARG A 104 -19.31 8.79 -8.59
CA ARG A 104 -18.21 7.80 -8.67
C ARG A 104 -17.50 7.82 -10.03
N LYS A 105 -17.97 8.62 -10.99
CA LYS A 105 -17.33 8.77 -12.30
C LYS A 105 -16.04 9.57 -12.12
N ARG A 106 -14.93 8.95 -12.50
CA ARG A 106 -13.60 9.56 -12.53
C ARG A 106 -13.46 10.46 -13.77
N SER A 107 -12.41 11.28 -13.79
CA SER A 107 -12.09 12.16 -14.92
C SER A 107 -11.87 11.41 -16.25
N ASP A 108 -11.40 10.15 -16.20
CA ASP A 108 -11.24 9.27 -17.36
C ASP A 108 -12.55 8.62 -17.84
N GLY A 109 -13.69 9.04 -17.27
CA GLY A 109 -15.01 8.51 -17.60
C GLY A 109 -15.29 7.10 -17.06
N ARG A 110 -14.42 6.54 -16.21
CA ARG A 110 -14.58 5.20 -15.62
C ARG A 110 -15.06 5.27 -14.17
N VAL A 111 -15.51 4.12 -13.68
CA VAL A 111 -15.82 3.89 -12.26
C VAL A 111 -14.99 2.71 -11.76
N LEU A 112 -14.49 2.81 -10.52
CA LEU A 112 -13.96 1.65 -9.81
C LEU A 112 -15.12 0.84 -9.24
N LYS A 113 -15.14 -0.46 -9.52
CA LYS A 113 -16.15 -1.40 -9.06
C LYS A 113 -15.47 -2.63 -8.47
N PHE A 114 -15.98 -3.11 -7.33
CA PHE A 114 -15.58 -4.40 -6.79
C PHE A 114 -15.89 -5.53 -7.78
N SER A 115 -14.88 -6.26 -8.20
CA SER A 115 -15.04 -7.46 -9.01
C SER A 115 -15.32 -8.66 -8.11
N ARG A 116 -16.60 -8.90 -7.89
CA ARG A 116 -17.07 -10.09 -7.19
C ARG A 116 -16.61 -11.37 -7.90
N LEU A 117 -15.92 -12.24 -7.17
CA LEU A 117 -15.55 -13.59 -7.61
C LEU A 117 -16.61 -14.63 -7.20
N ALA A 118 -17.14 -14.52 -5.98
CA ALA A 118 -18.23 -15.35 -5.47
C ALA A 118 -19.23 -14.51 -4.66
N LYS A 119 -20.46 -14.99 -4.54
CA LYS A 119 -21.50 -14.47 -3.64
C LYS A 119 -21.54 -15.32 -2.36
N ARG A 120 -21.96 -14.69 -1.26
CA ARG A 120 -22.32 -15.43 -0.05
C ARG A 120 -23.41 -16.45 -0.42
N GLY A 121 -23.16 -17.72 -0.10
CA GLY A 121 -24.05 -18.85 -0.43
C GLY A 121 -23.56 -19.71 -1.58
N ASP A 122 -22.59 -19.25 -2.38
CA ASP A 122 -21.97 -20.08 -3.42
C ASP A 122 -21.22 -21.24 -2.75
N GLN A 123 -21.50 -22.48 -3.20
CA GLN A 123 -20.76 -23.67 -2.81
C GLN A 123 -19.58 -23.83 -3.77
N VAL A 124 -18.36 -23.90 -3.25
CA VAL A 124 -17.11 -24.02 -4.03
C VAL A 124 -16.35 -25.22 -3.50
N ALA A 125 -15.98 -26.16 -4.36
CA ALA A 125 -15.21 -27.31 -3.92
C ALA A 125 -13.79 -26.89 -3.48
N VAL A 126 -13.17 -27.62 -2.55
CA VAL A 126 -11.87 -27.24 -1.92
C VAL A 126 -10.77 -26.91 -2.95
N ASN A 127 -10.75 -27.61 -4.08
CA ASN A 127 -9.74 -27.44 -5.12
C ASN A 127 -10.25 -26.69 -6.37
N GLU A 128 -11.50 -26.22 -6.33
CA GLU A 128 -12.08 -25.46 -7.43
C GLU A 128 -11.53 -24.03 -7.42
N LYS A 129 -10.94 -23.61 -8.55
CA LYS A 129 -10.37 -22.28 -8.70
C LYS A 129 -11.38 -21.38 -9.40
N ILE A 130 -11.79 -20.29 -8.74
CA ILE A 130 -12.51 -19.20 -9.37
C ILE A 130 -11.48 -18.18 -9.87
N VAL A 131 -11.24 -18.17 -11.17
CA VAL A 131 -10.23 -17.31 -11.80
C VAL A 131 -10.89 -16.23 -12.63
N LYS A 132 -10.36 -15.01 -12.56
CA LYS A 132 -10.74 -13.92 -13.46
C LYS A 132 -9.48 -13.15 -13.87
N THR A 133 -9.32 -12.95 -15.17
CA THR A 133 -8.16 -12.27 -15.74
C THR A 133 -8.49 -10.79 -15.99
N TYR A 134 -7.54 -9.92 -15.67
CA TYR A 134 -7.64 -8.48 -15.88
C TYR A 134 -6.43 -7.97 -16.64
N TYR A 135 -6.64 -6.94 -17.46
CA TYR A 135 -5.60 -6.29 -18.22
C TYR A 135 -5.46 -4.84 -17.76
N PRO A 136 -4.23 -4.32 -17.63
CA PRO A 136 -4.02 -2.91 -17.35
C PRO A 136 -4.61 -2.06 -18.46
N LEU A 137 -5.12 -0.88 -18.11
CA LEU A 137 -5.85 0.00 -19.03
C LEU A 137 -4.99 0.59 -20.16
N ASN A 138 -3.65 0.46 -20.09
CA ASN A 138 -2.70 1.10 -21.00
C ASN A 138 -1.73 0.07 -21.63
N ILE A 139 -2.28 -0.95 -22.30
CA ILE A 139 -1.53 -1.73 -23.30
C ILE A 139 -2.40 -1.82 -24.56
N VAL A 140 -2.57 -0.67 -25.24
CA VAL A 140 -2.80 -0.50 -26.68
C VAL A 140 -2.18 0.83 -27.07
#